data_AF-A0A538PMC0-F1
#
_entry.id   AF-A0A538PMC0-F1
#
_cell.length_a   1.000
_cell.length_b   1.000
_cell.length_c   1.000
_cell.angle_alpha   90.00
_cell.angle_beta   90.00
_cell.angle_gamma   90.00
#
_symmetry.space_group_name_H-M   'P 1'
#
loop_
_entity.id
_entity.type
_entity.pdbx_description
1 polymer ?
#
loop_
_entity_poly.entity_id
_entity_poly.type
_entity_poly.pdbx_seq_one_letter_code
_entity_poly.pdbx_strand_id
1 'polypeptide(L)'
;MIAYVGQTRSRTLIARLAALGLGELVVRGELPARRRPFAYDNGCYRDWRAGVAFNVTRWTRDLRWMLYRGIVPDFVVVPDIVAGGLASLEWSAFWRDTVPTEFAAYLAVQDGMTEADVVPELRRYQGVFVGGS
;
A
#
# COMPACT_ATOMS: atom_id res chain seq x y z
N MET A 1 -0.80 -0.75 -19.14
CA MET A 1 0.19 -0.89 -18.04
C MET A 1 0.34 0.47 -17.38
N ILE A 2 0.13 0.56 -16.07
CA ILE A 2 0.37 1.79 -15.30
C ILE A 2 1.65 1.58 -14.50
N ALA A 3 2.53 2.57 -14.46
CA ALA A 3 3.75 2.53 -13.66
C ALA A 3 3.66 3.57 -12.54
N TYR A 4 3.96 3.13 -11.31
CA TYR A 4 4.05 3.98 -10.13
C TYR A 4 5.50 4.09 -9.70
N VAL A 5 5.92 5.30 -9.33
CA VAL A 5 7.29 5.57 -8.86
C VAL A 5 7.23 6.13 -7.46
N GLY A 6 8.27 5.86 -6.68
CA GLY A 6 8.40 6.38 -5.32
C GLY A 6 8.32 7.92 -5.25
N GLN A 7 8.06 8.41 -4.05
CA GLN A 7 7.91 9.83 -3.81
C GLN A 7 9.25 10.57 -3.93
N THR A 8 9.19 11.80 -4.46
CA THR A 8 10.33 12.72 -4.51
C THR A 8 9.87 14.12 -4.15
N ARG A 9 10.80 14.96 -3.68
CA ARG A 9 10.55 16.39 -3.37
C ARG A 9 11.09 17.34 -4.44
N SER A 10 11.80 16.83 -5.45
CA SER A 10 12.33 17.65 -6.55
C SER A 10 11.20 18.08 -7.49
N ARG A 11 10.92 19.38 -7.54
CA ARG A 11 9.87 19.95 -8.41
C ARG A 11 10.09 19.61 -9.88
N THR A 12 11.33 19.68 -10.35
CA THR A 12 11.71 19.35 -11.73
C THR A 12 11.44 17.87 -12.03
N LEU A 13 11.81 16.97 -11.11
CA LEU A 13 11.57 15.53 -11.31
C LEU A 13 10.08 15.20 -11.24
N ILE A 14 9.33 15.81 -10.32
CA ILE A 14 7.87 15.66 -10.22
C ILE A 14 7.20 16.03 -11.56
N ALA A 15 7.54 17.20 -12.11
CA ALA A 15 6.98 17.65 -13.39
C ALA A 15 7.33 16.69 -14.53
N ARG A 16 8.58 16.19 -14.58
CA ARG A 16 9.01 15.24 -15.60
C ARG A 16 8.28 13.90 -15.49
N LEU A 17 8.14 13.34 -14.29
CA LEU A 17 7.41 12.08 -14.08
C LEU A 17 5.93 12.21 -14.43
N ALA A 18 5.30 13.34 -14.07
CA ALA A 18 3.91 13.62 -14.41
C ALA A 18 3.71 13.77 -15.93
N ALA A 19 4.62 14.45 -16.63
CA ALA A 19 4.58 14.58 -18.10
C ALA A 19 4.74 13.22 -18.82
N LEU A 20 5.40 12.25 -18.19
CA LEU A 20 5.53 10.88 -18.68
C LEU A 20 4.33 9.98 -18.30
N GLY A 21 3.32 10.51 -17.59
CA GLY A 21 2.16 9.74 -17.14
C GLY A 21 2.48 8.74 -16.02
N LEU A 22 3.61 8.91 -15.32
CA LEU A 22 4.03 8.01 -14.24
C LEU A 22 3.38 8.42 -12.92
N GLY A 23 2.65 7.48 -12.31
CA GLY A 23 1.96 7.67 -11.05
C GLY A 23 2.90 7.75 -9.84
N GLU A 24 2.35 8.02 -8.67
CA GLU A 24 3.08 8.04 -7.40
C GLU A 24 2.67 6.87 -6.50
N LEU A 25 3.63 6.09 -6.00
CA LEU A 25 3.40 5.18 -4.88
C LEU A 25 3.66 5.96 -3.59
N VAL A 26 2.58 6.38 -2.93
CA VAL A 26 2.65 7.15 -1.69
C VAL A 26 2.77 6.21 -0.51
N VAL A 27 3.79 6.40 0.32
CA VAL A 27 3.94 5.61 1.54
C VAL A 27 3.20 6.28 2.69
N ARG A 28 2.63 5.47 3.59
CA ARG A 28 2.01 5.92 4.83
C ARG A 28 2.78 7.04 5.52
N GLY A 29 2.07 8.11 5.83
CA GLY A 29 2.56 9.32 6.50
C GLY A 29 3.02 10.42 5.58
N GLU A 30 3.05 10.22 4.25
CA GLU A 30 3.58 11.16 3.26
C GLU A 30 2.50 11.71 2.31
N LEU A 31 1.22 11.57 2.65
CA LEU A 31 0.13 12.27 1.97
C LEU A 31 0.27 13.81 2.12
N PRO A 32 -0.23 14.61 1.15
CA PRO A 32 -0.90 14.18 -0.08
C PRO A 32 0.07 13.72 -1.18
N ALA A 33 -0.45 12.95 -2.13
CA ALA A 33 0.27 12.61 -3.36
C ALA A 33 0.64 13.86 -4.15
N ARG A 34 1.86 13.90 -4.70
CA ARG A 34 2.36 15.02 -5.52
C ARG A 34 2.12 14.83 -7.02
N ARG A 35 1.73 13.63 -7.43
CA ARG A 35 1.36 13.26 -8.80
C ARG A 35 0.09 12.41 -8.79
N ARG A 36 -0.60 12.37 -9.92
CA ARG A 36 -1.75 11.51 -10.19
C ARG A 36 -1.46 10.69 -11.47
N PRO A 37 -1.94 9.44 -11.59
CA PRO A 37 -2.62 8.65 -10.55
C PRO A 37 -1.70 8.31 -9.37
N PHE A 38 -2.25 7.77 -8.29
CA PHE A 38 -1.43 7.36 -7.15
C PHE A 38 -1.99 6.09 -6.48
N ALA A 39 -1.08 5.28 -5.96
CA ALA A 39 -1.39 4.15 -5.10
C ALA A 39 -0.81 4.41 -3.70
N TYR A 40 -1.30 3.67 -2.71
CA TYR A 40 -0.94 3.88 -1.31
C TYR A 40 -0.33 2.62 -0.68
N ASP A 41 0.91 2.75 -0.21
CA ASP A 41 1.70 1.70 0.42
C ASP A 41 1.61 1.81 1.95
N ASN A 42 1.45 0.66 2.62
CA ASN A 42 1.28 0.54 4.08
C ASN A 42 2.50 0.99 4.90
N GLY A 43 3.71 0.97 4.32
CA GLY A 43 4.97 1.31 4.98
C GLY A 43 5.52 0.27 5.96
N CYS A 44 5.00 -0.96 6.01
CA CYS A 44 5.48 -2.03 6.90
C CYS A 44 6.96 -2.35 6.69
N TYR A 45 7.44 -2.42 5.44
CA TYR A 45 8.87 -2.62 5.14
C TYR A 45 9.76 -1.52 5.75
N ARG A 46 9.30 -0.26 5.72
CA ARG A 46 10.01 0.87 6.33
C ARG A 46 10.13 0.71 7.84
N ASP A 47 9.05 0.33 8.51
CA ASP A 47 9.02 0.13 9.96
C ASP A 47 9.91 -1.05 10.37
N TRP A 48 9.79 -2.17 9.66
CA TRP A 48 10.61 -3.36 9.88
C TRP A 48 12.11 -3.05 9.74
N ARG A 49 12.51 -2.35 8.66
CA ARG A 49 13.93 -1.93 8.47
C ARG A 49 14.44 -1.00 9.57
N ALA A 50 13.56 -0.20 10.17
CA ALA A 50 13.90 0.68 11.27
C ALA A 50 13.85 -0.02 12.64
N GLY A 51 13.45 -1.29 12.71
CA GLY A 51 13.29 -2.04 13.96
C GLY A 51 12.15 -1.51 14.83
N VAL A 52 11.12 -0.89 14.24
CA VAL A 52 9.98 -0.33 14.97
C VAL A 52 8.68 -1.05 14.62
N ALA A 53 7.71 -0.99 15.53
CA ALA A 53 6.40 -1.55 15.31
C ALA A 53 5.62 -0.77 14.23
N PHE A 54 4.67 -1.46 13.58
CA PHE A 54 3.78 -0.86 12.59
C PHE A 54 3.02 0.35 13.16
N ASN A 55 3.11 1.50 12.48
CA ASN A 55 2.46 2.72 12.93
C ASN A 55 0.95 2.75 12.59
N VAL A 56 0.16 2.07 13.42
CA VAL A 56 -1.31 2.01 13.34
C VAL A 56 -1.96 3.40 13.29
N THR A 57 -1.48 4.34 14.12
CA THR A 57 -2.06 5.68 14.19
C THR A 57 -1.95 6.41 12.86
N ARG A 58 -0.78 6.35 12.20
CA ARG A 58 -0.60 6.98 10.88
C ARG A 58 -1.40 6.27 9.81
N TRP A 59 -1.46 4.94 9.83
CA TRP A 59 -2.27 4.16 8.90
C TRP A 59 -3.74 4.59 8.92
N THR A 60 -4.36 4.52 10.10
CA THR A 60 -5.78 4.85 10.29
C THR A 60 -6.07 6.32 9.97
N ARG A 61 -5.17 7.22 10.35
CA ARG A 61 -5.31 8.66 10.05
C ARG A 61 -5.32 8.92 8.54
N ASP A 62 -4.41 8.30 7.81
CA ASP A 62 -4.24 8.55 6.39
C ASP A 62 -5.42 7.97 5.58
N LEU A 63 -5.92 6.77 5.92
CA LEU A 63 -7.15 6.23 5.31
C LEU A 63 -8.36 7.14 5.54
N ARG A 64 -8.57 7.61 6.78
CA ARG A 64 -9.66 8.54 7.12
C ARG A 64 -9.52 9.86 6.39
N TRP A 65 -8.29 10.39 6.31
CA TRP A 65 -8.00 11.64 5.61
C TRP A 65 -8.37 11.54 4.11
N MET A 66 -8.02 10.42 3.46
CA MET A 66 -8.37 10.16 2.07
C MET A 66 -9.89 10.04 1.90
N LEU A 67 -10.54 9.21 2.74
CA LEU A 67 -11.97 8.93 2.68
C LEU A 67 -12.82 10.21 2.86
N TYR A 68 -12.56 10.98 3.92
CA TYR A 68 -13.33 12.20 4.22
C TYR A 68 -13.16 13.32 3.20
N ARG A 69 -12.16 13.22 2.32
CA ARG A 69 -11.91 14.17 1.23
C ARG A 69 -12.36 13.66 -0.13
N GLY A 70 -12.95 12.47 -0.20
CA GLY A 70 -13.30 11.82 -1.46
C GLY A 70 -12.07 11.53 -2.35
N ILE A 71 -10.88 11.38 -1.74
CA ILE A 71 -9.66 11.06 -2.46
C ILE A 71 -9.53 9.54 -2.47
N VAL A 72 -9.71 8.94 -3.64
CA VAL A 72 -9.58 7.49 -3.84
C VAL A 72 -8.22 7.22 -4.49
N PRO A 73 -7.33 6.40 -3.88
CA PRO A 73 -6.14 5.88 -4.56
C PRO A 73 -6.55 4.79 -5.55
N ASP A 74 -5.72 4.54 -6.55
CA ASP A 74 -5.93 3.45 -7.51
C ASP A 74 -5.95 2.09 -6.79
N PHE A 75 -5.13 1.94 -5.74
CA PHE A 75 -5.22 0.86 -4.76
C PHE A 75 -4.52 1.21 -3.44
N VAL A 76 -4.83 0.45 -2.41
CA VAL A 76 -4.19 0.45 -1.09
C VAL A 76 -3.57 -0.91 -0.84
N VAL A 77 -2.28 -0.96 -0.54
CA VAL A 77 -1.61 -2.18 -0.07
C VAL A 77 -2.01 -2.41 1.39
N VAL A 78 -2.58 -3.58 1.69
CA VAL A 78 -3.01 -3.93 3.04
C VAL A 78 -1.79 -4.25 3.93
N PRO A 79 -1.76 -3.82 5.20
CA PRO A 79 -0.66 -4.10 6.13
C PRO A 79 -0.34 -5.59 6.25
N ASP A 80 0.95 -5.88 6.19
CA ASP A 80 1.57 -7.20 6.24
C ASP A 80 2.59 -7.29 7.39
N ILE A 81 3.03 -8.51 7.70
CA ILE A 81 4.20 -8.78 8.54
C ILE A 81 5.36 -9.13 7.61
N VAL A 82 6.39 -8.29 7.56
CA VAL A 82 7.58 -8.51 6.73
C VAL A 82 8.32 -9.76 7.18
N ALA A 83 8.57 -10.69 6.25
CA ALA A 83 9.13 -12.03 6.51
C ALA A 83 8.29 -12.86 7.51
N GLY A 84 6.98 -12.59 7.59
CA GLY A 84 6.06 -13.24 8.54
C GLY A 84 5.40 -14.53 8.04
N GLY A 85 5.62 -14.93 6.78
CA GLY A 85 4.97 -16.11 6.19
C GLY A 85 3.45 -16.10 6.36
N LEU A 86 2.85 -17.23 6.75
CA LEU A 86 1.39 -17.37 6.92
C LEU A 86 0.79 -16.44 7.99
N ALA A 87 1.54 -16.08 9.04
CA ALA A 87 1.05 -15.13 10.05
C ALA A 87 0.77 -13.74 9.44
N SER A 88 1.42 -13.41 8.33
CA SER A 88 1.16 -12.19 7.58
C SER A 88 -0.21 -12.20 6.90
N LEU A 89 -0.75 -13.37 6.52
CA LEU A 89 -2.10 -13.49 5.96
C LEU A 89 -3.18 -13.20 6.99
N GLU A 90 -3.06 -13.75 8.20
CA GLU A 90 -3.98 -13.46 9.31
C GLU A 90 -3.95 -11.98 9.71
N TRP A 91 -2.76 -11.39 9.75
CA TRP A 91 -2.59 -9.96 9.99
C TRP A 91 -3.24 -9.12 8.88
N SER A 92 -3.02 -9.48 7.61
CA SER A 92 -3.64 -8.82 6.47
C SER A 92 -5.16 -8.93 6.48
N ALA A 93 -5.70 -10.07 6.92
CA ALA A 93 -7.13 -10.31 7.07
C ALA A 93 -7.77 -9.35 8.08
N PHE A 94 -7.12 -9.12 9.23
CA PHE A 94 -7.57 -8.14 10.21
C PHE A 94 -7.60 -6.72 9.63
N TRP A 95 -6.51 -6.28 8.99
CA TRP A 95 -6.44 -4.93 8.45
C TRP A 95 -7.31 -4.71 7.23
N ARG A 96 -7.57 -5.76 6.45
CA ARG A 96 -8.47 -5.70 5.30
C ARG A 96 -9.84 -5.18 5.69
N ASP A 97 -10.36 -5.59 6.85
CA ASP A 97 -11.68 -5.15 7.33
C ASP A 97 -11.69 -3.67 7.78
N THR A 98 -10.52 -3.04 7.90
CA THR A 98 -10.38 -1.61 8.21
C THR A 98 -10.25 -0.73 6.97
N VAL A 99 -10.02 -1.32 5.79
CA VAL A 99 -9.91 -0.58 4.53
C VAL A 99 -11.31 -0.19 4.05
N PRO A 100 -11.57 1.11 3.78
CA PRO A 100 -12.84 1.56 3.23
C PRO A 100 -13.23 0.80 1.97
N THR A 101 -14.52 0.50 1.82
CA THR A 101 -15.07 -0.25 0.68
C THR A 101 -14.85 0.43 -0.67
N GLU A 102 -14.65 1.75 -0.67
CA GLU A 102 -14.36 2.60 -1.82
C GLU A 102 -12.94 2.40 -2.34
N PHE A 103 -12.04 1.80 -1.56
CA PHE A 103 -10.65 1.63 -1.92
C PHE A 103 -10.40 0.19 -2.38
N ALA A 104 -9.76 0.03 -3.54
CA ALA A 104 -9.28 -1.28 -3.98
C ALA A 104 -8.15 -1.75 -3.03
N ALA A 105 -8.42 -2.82 -2.28
CA ALA A 105 -7.48 -3.41 -1.34
C ALA A 105 -6.61 -4.46 -2.04
N TYR A 106 -5.29 -4.34 -1.91
CA TYR A 106 -4.32 -5.27 -2.48
C TYR A 106 -3.63 -6.05 -1.37
N LEU A 107 -3.60 -7.38 -1.49
CA LEU A 107 -2.90 -8.26 -0.55
C LEU A 107 -1.40 -8.20 -0.83
N ALA A 108 -0.60 -7.85 0.16
CA ALA A 108 0.85 -7.98 0.05
C ALA A 108 1.25 -9.46 0.14
N VAL A 109 1.92 -9.95 -0.89
CA VAL A 109 2.47 -11.31 -0.96
C VAL A 109 3.98 -11.22 -0.86
N GLN A 110 4.58 -12.10 -0.06
CA GLN A 110 6.00 -12.10 0.27
C GLN A 110 6.60 -13.50 0.12
N ASP A 111 7.92 -13.58 0.23
CA ASP A 111 8.66 -14.83 0.28
C ASP A 111 8.12 -15.76 1.38
N GLY A 112 7.99 -17.05 1.05
CA GLY A 112 7.45 -18.08 1.95
C GLY A 112 5.94 -18.27 1.89
N MET A 113 5.20 -17.48 1.09
CA MET A 113 3.81 -17.76 0.73
C MET A 113 3.74 -18.55 -0.58
N THR A 114 2.87 -19.56 -0.62
CA THR A 114 2.56 -20.31 -1.84
C THR A 114 1.22 -19.87 -2.45
N GLU A 115 0.97 -20.24 -3.70
CA GLU A 115 -0.34 -20.02 -4.32
C GLU A 115 -1.49 -20.65 -3.52
N ALA A 116 -1.26 -21.83 -2.94
CA ALA A 116 -2.26 -22.53 -2.12
C ALA A 116 -2.65 -21.74 -0.87
N ASP A 117 -1.73 -20.94 -0.32
CA ASP A 117 -1.98 -20.08 0.84
C ASP A 117 -2.73 -18.80 0.45
N VAL A 118 -2.42 -18.25 -0.74
CA VAL A 118 -2.93 -16.94 -1.18
C VAL A 118 -4.30 -17.03 -1.85
N VAL A 119 -4.54 -18.03 -2.71
CA VAL A 119 -5.78 -18.17 -3.48
C VAL A 119 -7.06 -18.11 -2.62
N PRO A 120 -7.13 -18.75 -1.43
CA PRO A 120 -8.30 -18.66 -0.56
C PRO A 120 -8.63 -17.24 -0.11
N GLU A 121 -7.62 -16.38 0.06
CA GLU A 121 -7.77 -15.01 0.53
C GLU A 121 -8.22 -14.04 -0.56
N LEU A 122 -7.89 -14.32 -1.83
CA LEU A 122 -8.09 -13.40 -2.96
C LEU A 122 -9.53 -12.89 -3.13
N ARG A 123 -10.55 -13.65 -2.68
CA ARG A 123 -11.95 -13.20 -2.72
C ARG A 123 -12.22 -11.89 -1.98
N ARG A 124 -11.34 -11.51 -1.04
CA ARG A 124 -11.46 -10.27 -0.25
C ARG A 124 -10.71 -9.10 -0.87
N TYR A 125 -9.82 -9.34 -1.82
CA TYR A 125 -8.90 -8.35 -2.37
C TYR A 125 -9.18 -8.11 -3.85
N GLN A 126 -8.83 -6.92 -4.34
CA GLN A 126 -8.97 -6.56 -5.75
C GLN A 126 -7.68 -6.83 -6.54
N GLY A 127 -6.59 -7.16 -5.85
CA GLY A 127 -5.32 -7.51 -6.47
C GLY A 127 -4.29 -8.01 -5.47
N VAL A 128 -3.15 -8.40 -6.01
CA VAL A 128 -1.95 -8.79 -5.25
C VAL A 128 -0.87 -7.75 -5.44
N PHE A 129 -0.13 -7.47 -4.39
CA PHE A 129 1.06 -6.64 -4.39
C PHE A 129 2.26 -7.51 -4.03
N VAL A 130 3.08 -7.85 -5.03
CA VAL A 130 4.25 -8.71 -4.83
C VAL A 130 5.41 -7.84 -4.34
N GLY A 131 5.75 -7.98 -3.06
CA GLY A 131 6.95 -7.40 -2.48
C GLY A 131 8.08 -8.43 -2.44
N GLY A 132 9.29 -8.00 -2.73
CA GLY A 132 10.50 -8.80 -2.43
C GLY A 132 11.04 -8.47 -1.04
N SER A 133 11.81 -9.40 -0.47
CA SER A 133 12.63 -9.15 0.72
C SER A 133 14.12 -9.07 0.40
#